data_AF-A0A4D8R0H9-F1
#
_entry.id   AF-A0A4D8R0H9-F1
#
_cell.length_a   1.000
_cell.length_b   1.000
_cell.length_c   1.000
_cell.angle_alpha   90.00
_cell.angle_beta   90.00
_cell.angle_gamma   90.00
#
_symmetry.space_group_name_H-M   'P 1'
#
loop_
_entity.id
_entity.type
_entity.pdbx_description
1 polymer ?
#
loop_
_entity_poly.entity_id
_entity_poly.type
_entity_poly.pdbx_seq_one_letter_code
_entity_poly.pdbx_strand_id
1 'polypeptide(L)'
;MTSGIPSVSFEFFPPKTEKMEQSLWQAIQRLAPLSPSFVSVTYGAGGSTRERTHNTVTRIQKETGIPAAAHFTCVGATREEIDAIARTYWDAGIRHLVALRGDPPETEGGVGGRYVPHPGGYAYAADLVAGMKKVADFEISVAAYPESHPEAPSAQFDLDNLKRKVDAGATRAITQFFFDNDAYFRFLDRCAAAGITVPIVPGILPITNFARAVEFAGKCGAAMPQRFAETFEGLDADPETRQLVAATMAAEQCQALQAQGIKDFHFYTLNRSDLTVAICRMLGVKAKQPAVS
;
A
#
# COMPACT_ATOMS: atom_id res chain seq x y z
N MET A 1 -1.06 8.29 28.57
CA MET A 1 -1.89 7.21 28.01
C MET A 1 -0.97 6.30 27.23
N THR A 2 -0.82 5.03 27.60
CA THR A 2 -0.03 4.08 26.81
C THR A 2 -0.79 3.81 25.53
N SER A 3 -0.29 4.29 24.39
CA SER A 3 -0.80 3.89 23.09
C SER A 3 -0.72 2.36 22.98
N GLY A 4 -1.82 1.71 22.59
CA GLY A 4 -1.83 0.26 22.41
C GLY A 4 -0.85 -0.19 21.33
N ILE A 5 -0.50 -1.48 21.33
CA ILE A 5 0.30 -2.08 20.25
C ILE A 5 -0.50 -1.92 18.95
N PRO A 6 0.07 -1.30 17.89
CA PRO A 6 -0.66 -1.04 16.66
C PRO A 6 -0.81 -2.33 15.83
N SER A 7 -1.84 -2.35 14.99
CA SER A 7 -1.99 -3.32 13.92
C SER A 7 -1.08 -2.94 12.74
N VAL A 8 -0.57 -3.95 12.03
CA VAL A 8 0.33 -3.76 10.89
C VAL A 8 -0.11 -4.60 9.70
N SER A 9 0.14 -4.07 8.51
CA SER A 9 -0.05 -4.77 7.24
C SER A 9 1.15 -4.52 6.32
N PHE A 10 1.41 -5.44 5.39
CA PHE A 10 2.61 -5.43 4.58
C PHE A 10 2.28 -5.59 3.10
N GLU A 11 2.86 -4.73 2.25
CA GLU A 11 2.73 -4.83 0.80
C GLU A 11 3.96 -5.47 0.18
N PHE A 12 3.71 -6.39 -0.75
CA PHE A 12 4.69 -7.07 -1.58
C PHE A 12 4.38 -6.87 -3.06
N PHE A 13 5.33 -7.18 -3.94
CA PHE A 13 5.10 -7.23 -5.38
C PHE A 13 5.41 -8.62 -5.95
N PRO A 14 4.71 -9.04 -7.02
CA PRO A 14 4.92 -10.35 -7.62
C PRO A 14 6.35 -10.45 -8.19
N PRO A 15 7.08 -11.54 -7.90
CA PRO A 15 8.46 -11.69 -8.33
C PRO A 15 8.54 -11.89 -9.85
N LYS A 16 9.59 -11.33 -10.48
CA LYS A 16 9.84 -11.50 -11.93
C LYS A 16 10.88 -12.59 -12.23
N THR A 17 11.62 -13.04 -11.22
CA THR A 17 12.70 -14.03 -11.31
C THR A 17 12.71 -14.91 -10.07
N GLU A 18 13.32 -16.09 -10.16
CA GLU A 18 13.46 -17.02 -9.02
C GLU A 18 14.18 -16.38 -7.82
N LYS A 19 15.21 -15.56 -8.07
CA LYS A 19 15.90 -14.82 -7.00
C LYS A 19 14.97 -13.85 -6.27
N MET A 20 14.09 -13.17 -7.01
CA MET A 20 13.10 -12.27 -6.41
C MET A 20 12.03 -13.06 -5.64
N GLU A 21 11.68 -14.26 -6.11
CA GLU A 21 10.76 -15.15 -5.42
C GLU A 21 11.35 -15.63 -4.07
N GLN A 22 12.62 -16.04 -4.06
CA GLN A 22 13.32 -16.38 -2.81
C GLN A 22 13.35 -15.20 -1.83
N SER A 23 13.64 -14.00 -2.33
CA SER A 23 13.67 -12.78 -1.51
C SER A 23 12.29 -12.45 -0.92
N LEU A 24 11.24 -12.57 -1.74
CA LEU A 24 9.85 -12.41 -1.31
C LEU A 24 9.49 -13.39 -0.19
N TRP A 25 9.80 -14.69 -0.36
CA TRP A 25 9.48 -15.70 0.65
C TRP A 25 10.25 -15.53 1.95
N GLN A 26 11.53 -15.17 1.88
CA GLN A 26 12.31 -14.81 3.05
C GLN A 26 11.69 -13.62 3.80
N ALA A 27 11.21 -12.60 3.06
CA ALA A 27 10.55 -11.46 3.66
C ALA A 27 9.22 -11.85 4.34
N ILE A 28 8.37 -12.64 3.67
CA ILE A 28 7.10 -13.12 4.21
C ILE A 28 7.34 -13.96 5.48
N GLN A 29 8.25 -14.94 5.45
CA GLN A 29 8.53 -15.80 6.60
C GLN A 29 9.04 -15.02 7.81
N ARG A 30 9.81 -13.95 7.58
CA ARG A 30 10.33 -13.09 8.66
C ARG A 30 9.26 -12.15 9.22
N LEU A 31 8.31 -11.71 8.40
CA LEU A 31 7.24 -10.79 8.79
C LEU A 31 6.00 -11.50 9.36
N ALA A 32 5.72 -12.73 8.94
CA ALA A 32 4.56 -13.52 9.38
C ALA A 32 4.42 -13.66 10.91
N PRO A 33 5.50 -13.88 11.70
CA PRO A 33 5.40 -13.96 13.16
C PRO A 33 4.88 -12.69 13.83
N LEU A 34 4.95 -11.53 13.16
CA LEU A 34 4.39 -10.27 13.64
C LEU A 34 2.85 -10.25 13.59
N SER A 35 2.21 -11.31 13.06
CA SER A 35 0.76 -11.45 12.95
C SER A 35 0.09 -10.25 12.27
N PRO A 36 0.50 -9.88 11.04
CA PRO A 36 -0.13 -8.76 10.36
C PRO A 36 -1.63 -8.99 10.15
N SER A 37 -2.42 -7.92 10.16
CA SER A 37 -3.86 -7.99 9.91
C SER A 37 -4.19 -8.49 8.50
N PHE A 38 -3.35 -8.11 7.54
CA PHE A 38 -3.37 -8.64 6.18
C PHE A 38 -2.02 -8.36 5.50
N VAL A 39 -1.80 -9.00 4.35
CA VAL A 39 -0.74 -8.64 3.41
C VAL A 39 -1.35 -8.32 2.05
N SER A 40 -0.80 -7.34 1.33
CA SER A 40 -1.21 -7.02 -0.03
C SER A 40 -0.15 -7.41 -1.05
N VAL A 41 -0.59 -7.74 -2.25
CA VAL A 41 0.31 -7.97 -3.40
C VAL A 41 -0.09 -7.02 -4.52
N THR A 42 0.90 -6.28 -5.02
CA THR A 42 0.69 -5.29 -6.09
C THR A 42 0.31 -5.93 -7.42
N TYR A 43 -0.26 -5.09 -8.28
CA TYR A 43 -0.71 -5.46 -9.60
C TYR A 43 -0.03 -4.57 -10.63
N GLY A 44 0.65 -5.18 -11.59
CA GLY A 44 1.46 -4.49 -12.59
C GLY A 44 0.62 -3.62 -13.52
N ALA A 45 1.25 -2.55 -14.04
CA ALA A 45 0.69 -1.64 -15.02
C ALA A 45 0.03 -2.39 -16.19
N GLY A 46 -1.15 -1.90 -16.62
CA GLY A 46 -1.96 -2.53 -17.67
C GLY A 46 -2.41 -3.97 -17.40
N GLY A 47 -2.20 -4.53 -16.20
CA GLY A 47 -2.46 -5.93 -15.90
C GLY A 47 -1.35 -6.89 -16.36
N SER A 48 -0.15 -6.41 -16.62
CA SER A 48 1.00 -7.25 -17.05
C SER A 48 1.43 -8.36 -16.06
N THR A 49 0.88 -8.37 -14.85
CA THR A 49 1.20 -9.37 -13.81
C THR A 49 -0.03 -10.08 -13.25
N ARG A 50 -1.19 -10.11 -13.93
CA ARG A 50 -2.45 -10.67 -13.35
C ARG A 50 -2.24 -12.05 -12.73
N GLU A 51 -1.72 -12.97 -13.53
CA GLU A 51 -1.47 -14.36 -13.13
C GLU A 51 -0.44 -14.47 -11.98
N ARG A 52 0.68 -13.74 -12.09
CA ARG A 52 1.71 -13.73 -11.03
C ARG A 52 1.16 -13.19 -9.72
N THR A 53 0.30 -12.17 -9.77
CA THR A 53 -0.34 -11.59 -8.59
C THR A 53 -1.27 -12.62 -7.95
N HIS A 54 -2.13 -13.26 -8.75
CA HIS A 54 -3.04 -14.30 -8.28
C HIS A 54 -2.29 -15.46 -7.61
N ASN A 55 -1.27 -16.00 -8.27
CA ASN A 55 -0.44 -17.09 -7.74
C ASN A 55 0.26 -16.69 -6.43
N THR A 56 0.73 -15.44 -6.34
CA THR A 56 1.40 -14.94 -5.12
C THR A 56 0.40 -14.79 -3.96
N VAL A 57 -0.73 -14.12 -4.18
CA VAL A 57 -1.76 -13.89 -3.15
C VAL A 57 -2.31 -15.21 -2.60
N THR A 58 -2.68 -16.13 -3.50
CA THR A 58 -3.23 -17.45 -3.11
C THR A 58 -2.20 -18.29 -2.36
N ARG A 59 -0.94 -18.30 -2.81
CA ARG A 59 0.13 -19.03 -2.13
C ARG A 59 0.43 -18.47 -0.74
N ILE A 60 0.47 -17.15 -0.57
CA ILE A 60 0.68 -16.54 0.74
C ILE A 60 -0.43 -16.96 1.71
N GLN A 61 -1.70 -16.82 1.31
CA GLN A 61 -2.82 -17.21 2.17
C GLN A 61 -2.78 -18.70 2.51
N LYS A 62 -2.48 -19.57 1.54
CA LYS A 62 -2.41 -21.03 1.74
C LYS A 62 -1.26 -21.46 2.66
N GLU A 63 -0.07 -20.90 2.48
CA GLU A 63 1.14 -21.33 3.21
C GLU A 63 1.30 -20.67 4.57
N THR A 64 0.76 -19.46 4.76
CA THR A 64 0.93 -18.68 6.00
C THR A 64 -0.33 -18.57 6.84
N GLY A 65 -1.51 -18.78 6.25
CA GLY A 65 -2.81 -18.52 6.89
C GLY A 65 -3.11 -17.02 7.11
N ILE A 66 -2.22 -16.12 6.69
CA ILE A 66 -2.43 -14.68 6.81
C ILE A 66 -3.46 -14.24 5.76
N PRO A 67 -4.46 -13.42 6.12
CA PRO A 67 -5.38 -12.83 5.15
C PRO A 67 -4.60 -12.09 4.06
N ALA A 68 -4.84 -12.45 2.81
CA ALA A 68 -4.17 -11.82 1.67
C ALA A 68 -5.16 -10.93 0.89
N ALA A 69 -4.65 -9.79 0.43
CA ALA A 69 -5.37 -8.81 -0.35
C ALA A 69 -4.75 -8.67 -1.74
N ALA A 70 -5.56 -8.77 -2.79
CA ALA A 70 -5.09 -8.55 -4.15
C ALA A 70 -5.23 -7.07 -4.51
N HIS A 71 -4.17 -6.43 -5.00
CA HIS A 71 -4.33 -5.19 -5.75
C HIS A 71 -5.12 -5.50 -7.02
N PHE A 72 -6.10 -4.65 -7.30
CA PHE A 72 -7.10 -4.92 -8.31
C PHE A 72 -7.38 -3.65 -9.09
N THR A 73 -7.09 -3.66 -10.39
CA THR A 73 -7.18 -2.49 -11.26
C THR A 73 -8.21 -2.68 -12.36
N CYS A 74 -8.73 -1.57 -12.90
CA CYS A 74 -9.69 -1.58 -14.01
C CYS A 74 -9.06 -1.28 -15.39
N VAL A 75 -7.73 -1.25 -15.50
CA VAL A 75 -7.02 -0.90 -16.74
C VAL A 75 -7.09 -2.04 -17.77
N GLY A 76 -7.42 -1.70 -19.01
CA GLY A 76 -7.26 -2.59 -20.16
C GLY A 76 -8.11 -3.86 -20.09
N ALA A 77 -9.34 -3.76 -19.58
CA ALA A 77 -10.29 -4.88 -19.54
C ALA A 77 -11.74 -4.38 -19.52
N THR A 78 -12.66 -5.21 -20.01
CA THR A 78 -14.10 -4.95 -19.88
C THR A 78 -14.58 -5.25 -18.46
N ARG A 79 -15.78 -4.78 -18.10
CA ARG A 79 -16.38 -5.09 -16.80
C ARG A 79 -16.57 -6.60 -16.60
N GLU A 80 -16.96 -7.32 -17.65
CA GLU A 80 -17.19 -8.76 -17.60
C GLU A 80 -15.91 -9.53 -17.27
N GLU A 81 -14.78 -9.15 -17.88
CA GLU A 81 -13.47 -9.72 -17.59
C GLU A 81 -13.03 -9.43 -16.15
N ILE A 82 -13.18 -8.18 -15.70
CA ILE A 82 -12.85 -7.78 -14.33
C ILE A 82 -13.72 -8.52 -13.31
N ASP A 83 -15.03 -8.62 -13.54
CA ASP A 83 -15.96 -9.33 -12.66
C ASP A 83 -15.66 -10.84 -12.63
N ALA A 84 -15.23 -11.43 -13.75
CA ALA A 84 -14.82 -12.82 -13.80
C ALA A 84 -13.56 -13.08 -12.97
N ILE A 85 -12.56 -12.19 -13.04
CA ILE A 85 -11.34 -12.31 -12.22
C ILE A 85 -11.71 -12.15 -10.72
N ALA A 86 -12.61 -11.22 -10.39
CA ALA A 86 -13.08 -11.04 -9.02
C ALA A 86 -13.76 -12.31 -8.48
N ARG A 87 -14.61 -12.97 -9.28
CA ARG A 87 -15.19 -14.28 -8.92
C ARG A 87 -14.10 -15.33 -8.67
N THR A 88 -13.07 -15.41 -9.50
CA THR A 88 -11.94 -16.33 -9.27
C THR A 88 -11.22 -16.06 -7.94
N TYR A 89 -11.02 -14.79 -7.57
CA TYR A 89 -10.48 -14.46 -6.24
C TYR A 89 -11.42 -14.89 -5.12
N TRP A 90 -12.72 -14.67 -5.28
CA TRP A 90 -13.71 -15.10 -4.30
C TRP A 90 -13.73 -16.63 -4.14
N ASP A 91 -13.70 -17.37 -5.23
CA ASP A 91 -13.70 -18.84 -5.19
C ASP A 91 -12.39 -19.39 -4.58
N ALA A 92 -11.28 -18.68 -4.75
CA ALA A 92 -9.99 -18.99 -4.11
C ALA A 92 -9.91 -18.61 -2.63
N GLY A 93 -10.97 -18.08 -2.03
CA GLY A 93 -11.01 -17.67 -0.62
C GLY A 93 -10.40 -16.30 -0.33
N ILE A 94 -10.06 -15.51 -1.34
CA ILE A 94 -9.60 -14.12 -1.18
C ILE A 94 -10.84 -13.25 -0.96
N ARG A 95 -10.87 -12.55 0.18
CA ARG A 95 -12.03 -11.74 0.62
C ARG A 95 -11.74 -10.25 0.66
N HIS A 96 -10.50 -9.86 0.38
CA HIS A 96 -10.04 -8.47 0.46
C HIS A 96 -9.41 -8.04 -0.85
N LEU A 97 -9.88 -6.91 -1.40
CA LEU A 97 -9.31 -6.26 -2.58
C LEU A 97 -8.75 -4.88 -2.23
N VAL A 98 -7.63 -4.50 -2.84
CA VAL A 98 -7.16 -3.12 -2.89
C VAL A 98 -7.54 -2.56 -4.26
N ALA A 99 -8.70 -1.89 -4.33
CA ALA A 99 -9.28 -1.39 -5.57
C ALA A 99 -8.61 -0.08 -6.00
N LEU A 100 -8.05 -0.09 -7.21
CA LEU A 100 -7.27 0.99 -7.78
C LEU A 100 -7.75 1.27 -9.21
N ARG A 101 -7.52 2.48 -9.71
CA ARG A 101 -7.66 2.75 -11.15
C ARG A 101 -6.61 1.96 -11.90
N GLY A 102 -5.37 2.04 -11.42
CA GLY A 102 -4.18 1.49 -12.04
C GLY A 102 -3.50 2.52 -12.95
N ASP A 103 -2.24 2.21 -13.27
CA ASP A 103 -1.43 2.98 -14.20
C ASP A 103 -1.64 2.50 -15.64
N PRO A 104 -1.53 3.40 -16.63
CA PRO A 104 -1.50 3.04 -18.05
C PRO A 104 -0.46 1.94 -18.35
N PRO A 105 -0.65 1.16 -19.42
CA PRO A 105 0.40 0.26 -19.91
C PRO A 105 1.72 1.01 -20.15
N GLU A 106 2.85 0.31 -20.04
CA GLU A 106 4.19 0.89 -20.34
C GLU A 106 4.26 1.46 -21.78
N THR A 107 3.55 0.85 -22.72
CA THR A 107 3.42 1.31 -24.12
C THR A 107 2.70 2.66 -24.26
N GLU A 108 1.99 3.09 -23.21
CA GLU A 108 1.21 4.34 -23.16
C GLU A 108 1.78 5.30 -22.09
N GLY A 109 3.04 5.13 -21.72
CA GLY A 109 3.78 6.00 -20.80
C GLY A 109 3.82 5.51 -19.36
N GLY A 110 3.19 4.39 -19.02
CA GLY A 110 3.31 3.78 -17.70
C GLY A 110 2.92 4.72 -16.55
N VAL A 111 3.67 4.67 -15.45
CA VAL A 111 3.51 5.59 -14.31
C VAL A 111 3.77 7.03 -14.77
N GLY A 112 2.75 7.87 -14.69
CA GLY A 112 2.79 9.27 -15.16
C GLY A 112 2.26 9.45 -16.60
N GLY A 113 1.90 8.37 -17.29
CA GLY A 113 1.17 8.43 -18.55
C GLY A 113 -0.28 8.90 -18.37
N ARG A 114 -0.91 9.35 -19.45
CA ARG A 114 -2.33 9.76 -19.41
C ARG A 114 -3.24 8.54 -19.42
N TYR A 115 -4.02 8.36 -18.37
CA TYR A 115 -5.01 7.29 -18.31
C TYR A 115 -6.22 7.54 -19.22
N VAL A 116 -6.64 6.48 -19.94
CA VAL A 116 -7.87 6.42 -20.72
C VAL A 116 -8.65 5.16 -20.32
N PRO A 117 -9.94 5.27 -19.93
CA PRO A 117 -10.77 4.11 -19.66
C PRO A 117 -10.86 3.16 -20.86
N HIS A 118 -10.79 1.85 -20.60
CA HIS A 118 -11.06 0.86 -21.63
C HIS A 118 -12.55 0.92 -22.04
N PRO A 119 -12.89 0.84 -23.34
CA PRO A 119 -14.28 0.76 -23.79
C PRO A 119 -15.03 -0.39 -23.10
N GLY A 120 -16.18 -0.11 -22.48
CA GLY A 120 -16.93 -1.11 -21.71
C GLY A 120 -16.29 -1.54 -20.39
N GLY A 121 -15.21 -0.89 -19.94
CA GLY A 121 -14.56 -1.14 -18.65
C GLY A 121 -15.14 -0.34 -17.48
N TYR A 122 -14.54 -0.51 -16.31
CA TYR A 122 -14.73 0.42 -15.19
C TYR A 122 -13.84 1.64 -15.40
N ALA A 123 -14.40 2.85 -15.36
CA ALA A 123 -13.67 4.06 -15.74
C ALA A 123 -12.75 4.55 -14.62
N TYR A 124 -13.18 4.44 -13.37
CA TYR A 124 -12.39 4.87 -12.22
C TYR A 124 -12.48 3.85 -11.09
N ALA A 125 -11.58 4.01 -10.10
CA ALA A 125 -11.57 3.17 -8.90
C ALA A 125 -12.92 3.18 -8.16
N ALA A 126 -13.67 4.28 -8.15
CA ALA A 126 -14.99 4.34 -7.54
C ALA A 126 -16.00 3.41 -8.25
N ASP A 127 -15.96 3.35 -9.59
CA ASP A 127 -16.81 2.44 -10.36
C ASP A 127 -16.41 0.99 -10.11
N LEU A 128 -15.10 0.73 -9.99
CA LEU A 128 -14.57 -0.59 -9.66
C LEU A 128 -15.05 -1.04 -8.27
N VAL A 129 -14.99 -0.18 -7.26
CA VAL A 129 -15.50 -0.48 -5.90
C VAL A 129 -16.98 -0.88 -5.95
N ALA A 130 -17.81 -0.06 -6.61
CA ALA A 130 -19.24 -0.35 -6.75
C ALA A 130 -19.53 -1.64 -7.54
N GLY A 131 -18.71 -1.94 -8.56
CA GLY A 131 -18.76 -3.19 -9.30
C GLY A 131 -18.41 -4.41 -8.43
N MET A 132 -17.30 -4.35 -7.71
CA MET A 132 -16.85 -5.45 -6.85
C MET A 132 -17.83 -5.78 -5.74
N LYS A 133 -18.49 -4.76 -5.14
CA LYS A 133 -19.57 -4.95 -4.17
C LYS A 133 -20.80 -5.66 -4.73
N LYS A 134 -21.03 -5.65 -6.05
CA LYS A 134 -22.10 -6.42 -6.71
C LYS A 134 -21.69 -7.86 -7.01
N VAL A 135 -20.40 -8.11 -7.19
CA VAL A 135 -19.87 -9.44 -7.47
C VAL A 135 -19.91 -10.31 -6.22
N ALA A 136 -19.38 -9.79 -5.10
CA ALA A 136 -19.40 -10.46 -3.80
C ALA A 136 -19.17 -9.46 -2.65
N ASP A 137 -19.34 -9.90 -1.40
CA ASP A 137 -19.13 -9.06 -0.23
C ASP A 137 -17.64 -8.95 0.16
N PHE A 138 -16.86 -8.31 -0.73
CA PHE A 138 -15.45 -8.04 -0.49
C PHE A 138 -15.25 -6.97 0.59
N GLU A 139 -14.24 -7.15 1.44
CA GLU A 139 -13.57 -6.01 2.07
C GLU A 139 -12.80 -5.25 0.98
N ILE A 140 -12.89 -3.92 0.95
CA ILE A 140 -12.28 -3.13 -0.12
C ILE A 140 -11.47 -1.96 0.48
N SER A 141 -10.15 -2.03 0.33
CA SER A 141 -9.27 -0.88 0.54
C SER A 141 -9.18 -0.05 -0.74
N VAL A 142 -9.03 1.26 -0.61
CA VAL A 142 -8.72 2.17 -1.75
C VAL A 142 -7.51 3.05 -1.45
N ALA A 143 -6.85 3.56 -2.49
CA ALA A 143 -5.75 4.51 -2.32
C ALA A 143 -6.25 5.89 -1.82
N ALA A 144 -5.47 6.57 -1.01
CA ALA A 144 -5.63 7.97 -0.62
C ALA A 144 -4.31 8.73 -0.81
N TYR A 145 -4.35 10.03 -1.08
CA TYR A 145 -3.15 10.82 -1.35
C TYR A 145 -3.13 12.04 -0.41
N PRO A 146 -2.35 12.00 0.68
CA PRO A 146 -2.26 13.11 1.62
C PRO A 146 -1.83 14.43 0.96
N GLU A 147 -1.00 14.32 -0.08
CA GLU A 147 -0.44 15.45 -0.83
C GLU A 147 -1.09 15.65 -2.21
N SER A 148 -2.26 15.03 -2.43
CA SER A 148 -3.01 15.00 -3.69
C SER A 148 -2.38 14.15 -4.79
N HIS A 149 -3.21 13.42 -5.52
CA HIS A 149 -2.78 12.66 -6.70
C HIS A 149 -2.19 13.61 -7.77
N PRO A 150 -1.05 13.28 -8.42
CA PRO A 150 -0.41 14.15 -9.43
C PRO A 150 -1.30 14.59 -10.59
N GLU A 151 -2.20 13.70 -11.05
CA GLU A 151 -3.18 14.01 -12.10
C GLU A 151 -4.44 14.76 -11.60
N ALA A 152 -4.59 15.00 -10.30
CA ALA A 152 -5.75 15.69 -9.78
C ALA A 152 -5.65 17.20 -10.09
N PRO A 153 -6.72 17.84 -10.62
CA PRO A 153 -6.71 19.27 -10.92
C PRO A 153 -6.67 20.14 -9.65
N SER A 154 -7.05 19.59 -8.49
CA SER A 154 -6.95 20.26 -7.20
C SER A 154 -7.01 19.24 -6.06
N ALA A 155 -6.51 19.65 -4.89
CA ALA A 155 -6.62 18.87 -3.67
C ALA A 155 -8.08 18.58 -3.27
N GLN A 156 -9.01 19.49 -3.58
CA GLN A 156 -10.44 19.29 -3.31
C GLN A 156 -11.03 18.22 -4.22
N PHE A 157 -10.69 18.24 -5.51
CA PHE A 157 -11.14 17.23 -6.46
C PHE A 157 -10.70 15.81 -6.04
N ASP A 158 -9.46 15.68 -5.58
CA ASP A 158 -8.96 14.37 -5.13
C ASP A 158 -9.63 13.89 -3.83
N LEU A 159 -9.95 14.82 -2.92
CA LEU A 159 -10.75 14.52 -1.72
C LEU A 159 -12.16 14.08 -2.07
N ASP A 160 -12.84 14.77 -2.99
CA ASP A 160 -14.17 14.39 -3.48
C ASP A 160 -14.13 13.02 -4.18
N ASN A 161 -13.04 12.71 -4.89
CA ASN A 161 -12.81 11.40 -5.47
C ASN A 161 -12.60 10.31 -4.41
N LEU A 162 -11.88 10.59 -3.32
CA LEU A 162 -11.81 9.67 -2.18
C LEU A 162 -13.19 9.43 -1.58
N LYS A 163 -13.97 10.50 -1.35
CA LYS A 163 -15.34 10.39 -0.86
C LYS A 163 -16.20 9.50 -1.77
N ARG A 164 -16.14 9.68 -3.10
CA ARG A 164 -16.86 8.82 -4.05
C ARG A 164 -16.49 7.34 -3.92
N LYS A 165 -15.22 7.01 -3.70
CA LYS A 165 -14.78 5.62 -3.48
C LYS A 165 -15.33 5.04 -2.17
N VAL A 166 -15.39 5.85 -1.12
CA VAL A 166 -15.97 5.47 0.18
C VAL A 166 -17.48 5.27 0.07
N ASP A 167 -18.18 6.23 -0.53
CA ASP A 167 -19.64 6.15 -0.76
C ASP A 167 -20.02 4.95 -1.65
N ALA A 168 -19.12 4.50 -2.54
CA ALA A 168 -19.30 3.30 -3.36
C ALA A 168 -19.15 1.97 -2.58
N GLY A 169 -18.66 2.01 -1.34
CA GLY A 169 -18.55 0.84 -0.45
C GLY A 169 -17.14 0.43 -0.05
N ALA A 170 -16.13 1.29 -0.23
CA ALA A 170 -14.80 1.03 0.33
C ALA A 170 -14.85 1.04 1.86
N THR A 171 -14.17 0.09 2.50
CA THR A 171 -14.18 -0.10 3.96
C THR A 171 -12.97 0.54 4.64
N ARG A 172 -11.93 0.89 3.88
CA ARG A 172 -10.69 1.53 4.35
C ARG A 172 -10.02 2.30 3.22
N ALA A 173 -9.27 3.34 3.57
CA ALA A 173 -8.27 3.92 2.70
C ALA A 173 -6.84 3.61 3.18
N ILE A 174 -5.91 3.39 2.25
CA ILE A 174 -4.48 3.28 2.50
C ILE A 174 -3.83 4.46 1.80
N THR A 175 -3.08 5.27 2.52
CA THR A 175 -2.43 6.44 1.91
C THR A 175 -1.24 6.00 1.07
N GLN A 176 -0.97 6.75 0.00
CA GLN A 176 0.38 6.83 -0.56
C GLN A 176 1.38 7.14 0.57
N PHE A 177 2.64 6.73 0.40
CA PHE A 177 3.69 7.10 1.34
C PHE A 177 3.87 8.62 1.39
N PHE A 178 4.27 9.09 2.56
CA PHE A 178 4.57 10.49 2.83
C PHE A 178 5.77 10.55 3.80
N PHE A 179 6.50 11.67 3.80
CA PHE A 179 7.65 11.88 4.68
C PHE A 179 7.43 13.03 5.69
N ASP A 180 6.31 13.76 5.55
CA ASP A 180 5.82 14.79 6.46
C ASP A 180 4.53 14.31 7.17
N ASN A 181 4.61 14.06 8.47
CA ASN A 181 3.44 13.65 9.27
C ASN A 181 2.36 14.74 9.33
N ASP A 182 2.73 16.01 9.24
CA ASP A 182 1.75 17.09 9.26
C ASP A 182 0.89 17.11 8.00
N ALA A 183 1.46 16.70 6.85
CA ALA A 183 0.68 16.50 5.62
C ALA A 183 -0.39 15.43 5.80
N TYR A 184 -0.06 14.33 6.48
CA TYR A 184 -1.02 13.29 6.82
C TYR A 184 -2.09 13.78 7.81
N PHE A 185 -1.73 14.51 8.87
CA PHE A 185 -2.73 15.01 9.83
C PHE A 185 -3.67 16.06 9.22
N ARG A 186 -3.14 17.02 8.44
CA ARG A 186 -3.97 17.96 7.67
C ARG A 186 -4.93 17.23 6.72
N PHE A 187 -4.47 16.13 6.13
CA PHE A 187 -5.31 15.30 5.27
C PHE A 187 -6.42 14.58 6.04
N LEU A 188 -6.13 14.06 7.24
CA LEU A 188 -7.17 13.47 8.12
C LEU A 188 -8.23 14.51 8.50
N ASP A 189 -7.84 15.73 8.86
CA ASP A 189 -8.78 16.81 9.20
C ASP A 189 -9.71 17.12 8.02
N ARG A 190 -9.15 17.19 6.81
CA ARG A 190 -9.94 17.40 5.58
C ARG A 190 -10.89 16.23 5.30
N CYS A 191 -10.44 15.00 5.52
CA CYS A 191 -11.29 13.81 5.36
C CYS A 191 -12.46 13.81 6.35
N ALA A 192 -12.19 14.13 7.62
CA ALA A 192 -13.21 14.24 8.65
C ALA A 192 -14.23 15.34 8.32
N ALA A 193 -13.75 16.52 7.89
CA ALA A 193 -14.61 17.63 7.47
C ALA A 193 -15.49 17.29 6.25
N ALA A 194 -15.02 16.41 5.36
CA ALA A 194 -15.79 15.91 4.22
C ALA A 194 -16.72 14.72 4.56
N GLY A 195 -16.78 14.29 5.81
CA GLY A 195 -17.60 13.17 6.25
C GLY A 195 -17.05 11.78 5.87
N ILE A 196 -15.75 11.67 5.60
CA ILE A 196 -15.08 10.38 5.35
C ILE A 196 -14.74 9.75 6.71
N THR A 197 -15.47 8.70 7.09
CA THR A 197 -15.37 8.08 8.43
C THR A 197 -14.69 6.70 8.43
N VAL A 198 -14.33 6.17 7.26
CA VAL A 198 -13.59 4.90 7.18
C VAL A 198 -12.16 5.09 7.72
N PRO A 199 -11.52 4.03 8.23
CA PRO A 199 -10.11 4.10 8.62
C PRO A 199 -9.22 4.56 7.46
N ILE A 200 -8.31 5.51 7.73
CA ILE A 200 -7.30 6.00 6.78
C ILE A 200 -5.93 5.58 7.31
N VAL A 201 -5.41 4.47 6.79
CA VAL A 201 -4.17 3.87 7.26
C VAL A 201 -2.98 4.53 6.57
N PRO A 202 -1.98 5.04 7.32
CA PRO A 202 -0.78 5.60 6.72
C PRO A 202 0.04 4.52 6.03
N GLY A 203 0.37 4.76 4.76
CA GLY A 203 1.38 4.03 4.02
C GLY A 203 2.78 4.53 4.40
N ILE A 204 3.67 3.64 4.82
CA ILE A 204 5.03 3.95 5.24
C ILE A 204 6.01 3.26 4.29
N LEU A 205 6.93 4.03 3.72
CA LEU A 205 8.01 3.54 2.87
C LEU A 205 9.35 3.61 3.61
N PRO A 206 9.90 2.48 4.09
CA PRO A 206 11.25 2.45 4.65
C PRO A 206 12.30 2.75 3.57
N ILE A 207 13.03 3.87 3.70
CA ILE A 207 13.99 4.34 2.70
C ILE A 207 15.26 3.48 2.70
N THR A 208 15.38 2.48 1.83
CA THR A 208 16.65 1.73 1.71
C THR A 208 17.71 2.43 0.85
N ASN A 209 17.28 3.32 -0.04
CA ASN A 209 18.11 4.05 -0.98
C ASN A 209 17.47 5.43 -1.20
N PHE A 210 18.16 6.48 -0.75
CA PHE A 210 17.63 7.83 -0.74
C PHE A 210 17.35 8.35 -2.16
N ALA A 211 18.31 8.22 -3.08
CA ALA A 211 18.15 8.66 -4.47
C ALA A 211 16.92 8.02 -5.15
N ARG A 212 16.72 6.71 -4.96
CA ARG A 212 15.51 6.03 -5.45
C ARG A 212 14.24 6.51 -4.77
N ALA A 213 14.28 6.75 -3.45
CA ALA A 213 13.13 7.26 -2.73
C ALA A 213 12.71 8.65 -3.22
N VAL A 214 13.67 9.54 -3.53
CA VAL A 214 13.41 10.84 -4.14
C VAL A 214 12.76 10.69 -5.51
N GLU A 215 13.27 9.79 -6.37
CA GLU A 215 12.67 9.53 -7.68
C GLU A 215 11.23 9.00 -7.55
N PHE A 216 10.99 8.03 -6.67
CA PHE A 216 9.66 7.48 -6.41
C PHE A 216 8.71 8.55 -5.85
N ALA A 217 9.17 9.38 -4.91
CA ALA A 217 8.37 10.45 -4.33
C ALA A 217 7.92 11.45 -5.39
N GLY A 218 8.82 11.85 -6.30
CA GLY A 218 8.50 12.72 -7.42
C GLY A 218 7.43 12.16 -8.35
N LYS A 219 7.48 10.85 -8.67
CA LYS A 219 6.45 10.19 -9.50
C LYS A 219 5.10 10.08 -8.81
N CYS A 220 5.09 9.96 -7.48
CA CYS A 220 3.87 9.78 -6.69
C CYS A 220 3.27 11.09 -6.16
N GLY A 221 3.94 12.23 -6.34
CA GLY A 221 3.51 13.53 -5.82
C GLY A 221 3.75 13.72 -4.32
N ALA A 222 4.63 12.92 -3.71
CA ALA A 222 5.00 13.06 -2.30
C ALA A 222 6.19 14.01 -2.17
N ALA A 223 6.10 15.01 -1.28
CA ALA A 223 7.23 15.89 -0.99
C ALA A 223 8.28 15.16 -0.15
N MET A 224 9.55 15.31 -0.53
CA MET A 224 10.69 14.91 0.30
C MET A 224 11.18 16.12 1.09
N PRO A 225 11.02 16.16 2.43
CA PRO A 225 11.50 17.26 3.24
C PRO A 225 13.03 17.40 3.14
N GLN A 226 13.53 18.64 3.08
CA GLN A 226 14.96 18.94 2.92
C GLN A 226 15.83 18.25 3.99
N ARG A 227 15.34 18.13 5.22
CA ARG A 227 16.03 17.42 6.31
C ARG A 227 16.47 16.00 5.94
N PHE A 228 15.73 15.31 5.07
CA PHE A 228 16.14 13.97 4.61
C PHE A 228 17.40 14.07 3.75
N ALA A 229 17.44 15.00 2.79
CA ALA A 229 18.64 15.19 1.96
C ALA A 229 19.87 15.51 2.81
N GLU A 230 19.73 16.41 3.78
CA GLU A 230 20.80 16.78 4.72
C GLU A 230 21.27 15.59 5.56
N THR A 231 20.34 14.73 6.01
CA THR A 231 20.67 13.56 6.83
C THR A 231 21.37 12.46 6.01
N PHE A 232 21.05 12.33 4.72
CA PHE A 232 21.63 11.32 3.83
C PHE A 232 22.90 11.80 3.10
N GLU A 233 23.25 13.08 3.21
CA GLU A 233 24.43 13.66 2.56
C GLU A 233 25.72 12.92 2.96
N GLY A 234 26.51 12.50 1.98
CA GLY A 234 27.78 11.80 2.21
C GLY A 234 27.67 10.30 2.53
N LEU A 235 26.45 9.73 2.62
CA LEU A 235 26.24 8.30 2.93
C LEU A 235 26.16 7.39 1.68
N ASP A 236 26.54 7.88 0.50
CA ASP A 236 26.45 7.11 -0.75
C ASP A 236 27.30 5.83 -0.73
N ALA A 237 28.53 5.96 -0.21
CA ALA A 237 29.50 4.87 -0.10
C ALA A 237 29.43 4.09 1.22
N ASP A 238 28.52 4.45 2.13
CA ASP A 238 28.34 3.79 3.44
C ASP A 238 26.93 3.17 3.56
N PRO A 239 26.72 1.97 3.00
CA PRO A 239 25.41 1.33 3.01
C PRO A 239 24.93 0.93 4.41
N GLU A 240 25.83 0.67 5.35
CA GLU A 240 25.50 0.25 6.71
C GLU A 240 24.93 1.43 7.51
N THR A 241 25.65 2.55 7.55
CA THR A 241 25.17 3.78 8.20
C THR A 241 23.89 4.28 7.55
N ARG A 242 23.81 4.25 6.21
CA ARG A 242 22.59 4.63 5.49
C ARG A 242 21.37 3.82 5.92
N GLN A 243 21.54 2.51 6.14
CA GLN A 243 20.45 1.64 6.59
C GLN A 243 20.01 1.97 8.02
N LEU A 244 20.95 2.27 8.93
CA LEU A 244 20.65 2.67 10.31
C LEU A 244 19.91 4.01 10.38
N VAL A 245 20.36 5.00 9.61
CA VAL A 245 19.71 6.31 9.48
C VAL A 245 18.29 6.14 8.98
N ALA A 246 18.10 5.39 7.90
CA ALA A 246 16.78 5.12 7.34
C ALA A 246 15.82 4.43 8.32
N ALA A 247 16.31 3.42 9.04
CA ALA A 247 15.53 2.72 10.06
C ALA A 247 15.06 3.69 11.15
N THR A 248 15.98 4.53 11.64
CA THR A 248 15.71 5.53 12.69
C THR A 248 14.65 6.52 12.24
N MET A 249 14.83 7.14 11.06
CA MET A 249 13.88 8.15 10.55
C MET A 249 12.47 7.58 10.33
N ALA A 250 12.36 6.37 9.76
CA ALA A 250 11.07 5.73 9.55
C ALA A 250 10.42 5.32 10.89
N ALA A 251 11.21 4.89 11.87
CA ALA A 251 10.70 4.56 13.19
C ALA A 251 10.23 5.81 13.96
N GLU A 252 10.97 6.92 13.92
CA GLU A 252 10.58 8.21 14.49
C GLU A 252 9.25 8.69 13.87
N GLN A 253 9.13 8.58 12.54
CA GLN A 253 7.89 8.90 11.84
C GLN A 253 6.72 8.09 12.40
N CYS A 254 6.87 6.78 12.51
CA CYS A 254 5.81 5.89 12.99
C CYS A 254 5.49 6.11 14.48
N GLN A 255 6.50 6.36 15.32
CA GLN A 255 6.31 6.65 16.74
C GLN A 255 5.57 7.97 16.95
N ALA A 256 5.89 9.00 16.16
CA ALA A 256 5.15 10.26 16.19
C ALA A 256 3.68 10.08 15.77
N LEU A 257 3.42 9.28 14.71
CA LEU A 257 2.06 8.91 14.31
C LEU A 257 1.33 8.15 15.45
N GLN A 258 1.98 7.16 16.05
CA GLN A 258 1.43 6.37 17.15
C GLN A 258 1.12 7.23 18.38
N ALA A 259 1.98 8.20 18.71
CA ALA A 259 1.78 9.13 19.82
C ALA A 259 0.55 10.03 19.62
N GLN A 260 0.18 10.31 18.36
CA GLN A 260 -1.04 11.04 17.99
C GLN A 260 -2.27 10.12 17.85
N GLY A 261 -2.16 8.85 18.26
CA GLY A 261 -3.29 7.93 18.34
C GLY A 261 -3.53 7.08 17.10
N ILE A 262 -2.60 7.07 16.12
CA ILE A 262 -2.66 6.14 14.99
C ILE A 262 -2.39 4.71 15.48
N LYS A 263 -3.28 3.79 15.08
CA LYS A 263 -3.28 2.39 15.56
C LYS A 263 -3.05 1.36 14.46
N ASP A 264 -2.98 1.79 13.21
CA ASP A 264 -2.83 0.93 12.05
C ASP A 264 -1.71 1.47 11.17
N PHE A 265 -0.85 0.60 10.65
CA PHE A 265 0.23 0.98 9.72
C PHE A 265 0.27 0.02 8.53
N HIS A 266 0.53 0.56 7.35
CA HIS A 266 0.75 -0.21 6.14
C HIS A 266 2.16 0.02 5.62
N PHE A 267 2.98 -1.02 5.50
CA PHE A 267 4.37 -0.88 5.08
C PHE A 267 4.60 -1.34 3.64
N TYR A 268 5.16 -0.46 2.82
CA TYR A 268 5.68 -0.77 1.50
C TYR A 268 7.04 -1.47 1.63
N THR A 269 7.03 -2.81 1.68
CA THR A 269 8.22 -3.58 2.07
C THR A 269 9.29 -3.66 0.99
N LEU A 270 8.89 -3.46 -0.28
CA LEU A 270 9.71 -3.73 -1.46
C LEU A 270 10.32 -5.15 -1.46
N ASN A 271 9.57 -6.14 -0.97
CA ASN A 271 10.00 -7.53 -0.78
C ASN A 271 11.24 -7.68 0.13
N ARG A 272 11.41 -6.77 1.08
CA ARG A 272 12.46 -6.81 2.13
C ARG A 272 11.81 -6.68 3.51
N SER A 273 12.44 -7.28 4.51
CA SER A 273 11.84 -7.39 5.85
C SER A 273 12.64 -6.71 6.96
N ASP A 274 13.95 -6.52 6.83
CA ASP A 274 14.79 -6.08 7.95
C ASP A 274 14.40 -4.73 8.56
N LEU A 275 14.23 -3.70 7.71
CA LEU A 275 13.80 -2.38 8.18
C LEU A 275 12.39 -2.44 8.78
N THR A 276 11.46 -3.09 8.10
CA THR A 276 10.07 -3.23 8.57
C THR A 276 10.01 -3.94 9.92
N VAL A 277 10.77 -5.02 10.12
CA VAL A 277 10.86 -5.73 11.41
C VAL A 277 11.42 -4.82 12.50
N ALA A 278 12.46 -4.04 12.21
CA ALA A 278 13.03 -3.11 13.17
C ALA A 278 12.01 -2.05 13.60
N ILE A 279 11.32 -1.44 12.64
CA ILE A 279 10.26 -0.44 12.89
C ILE A 279 9.12 -1.05 13.70
N CYS A 280 8.61 -2.23 13.30
CA CYS A 280 7.57 -2.94 14.05
C CYS A 280 7.98 -3.19 15.51
N ARG A 281 9.22 -3.62 15.75
CA ARG A 281 9.73 -3.81 17.12
C ARG A 281 9.74 -2.51 17.92
N MET A 282 10.14 -1.39 17.32
CA MET A 282 10.15 -0.07 17.96
C MET A 282 8.74 0.45 18.27
N LEU A 283 7.73 0.03 17.51
CA LEU A 283 6.31 0.29 17.78
C LEU A 283 5.68 -0.67 18.81
N GLY A 284 6.47 -1.64 19.32
CA GLY A 284 6.00 -2.67 20.25
C GLY A 284 5.35 -3.88 19.60
N VAL A 285 5.30 -3.95 18.27
CA VAL A 285 4.82 -5.10 17.50
C VAL A 285 5.92 -6.17 17.48
N LYS A 286 5.72 -7.21 18.29
CA LYS A 286 6.70 -8.28 18.49
C LYS A 286 6.18 -9.58 17.90
N ALA A 287 7.10 -10.43 17.46
CA ALA A 287 6.75 -11.78 17.04
C ALA A 287 6.06 -12.51 18.20
N LYS A 288 4.91 -13.13 17.94
CA LYS A 288 4.30 -14.02 18.92
C LYS A 288 5.27 -15.17 19.16
N GLN A 289 5.67 -15.39 20.41
CA GLN A 289 6.41 -16.60 20.75
C GLN A 289 5.51 -17.80 20.43
N PRO A 290 6.04 -18.90 19.85
CA PRO A 290 5.28 -20.13 19.76
C PRO A 290 4.84 -20.49 21.18
N ALA A 291 3.56 -20.81 21.36
CA ALA A 291 3.06 -21.28 22.64
C ALA A 291 3.94 -22.47 23.06
N VAL A 292 4.61 -22.35 24.20
CA VAL A 292 5.33 -23.48 24.81
C VAL A 292 4.24 -24.44 25.25
N SER A 293 4.04 -25.50 24.46
CA SER A 293 3.23 -26.67 24.81
C SER A 293 3.97 -27.52 25.84
#